data_AF-I3T9H2-F1
#
_entry.id   AF-I3T9H2-F1
#
_cell.length_a   1.000
_cell.length_b   1.000
_cell.length_c   1.000
_cell.angle_alpha   90.00
_cell.angle_beta   90.00
_cell.angle_gamma   90.00
#
_symmetry.space_group_name_H-M   'P 1'
#
loop_
_entity.id
_entity.type
_entity.pdbx_description
1 polymer ?
#
loop_
_entity_poly.entity_id
_entity_poly.type
_entity_poly.pdbx_seq_one_letter_code
_entity_poly.pdbx_strand_id
1 'polypeptide(L)'
;MALFRELFILTLFITLSFAEVVSPILDVSSLNRTSFPTGFIFGTASSSYQYEGAAKEGGRGASIWDTYTHKYPDKIEDRSNGDVAVDQYYRYKGRCWHHEGI
;
A
#
# COMPACT_ATOMS: atom_id res chain seq x y z
N MET A 1 -2.83 42.40 -13.18
CA MET A 1 -2.58 41.27 -12.26
C MET A 1 -3.84 40.44 -11.99
N ALA A 2 -5.01 41.03 -11.70
CA ALA A 2 -6.26 40.28 -11.49
C ALA A 2 -6.73 39.47 -12.71
N LEU A 3 -6.79 40.07 -13.90
CA LEU A 3 -7.25 39.40 -15.13
C LEU A 3 -6.41 38.18 -15.53
N PHE A 4 -5.10 38.20 -15.27
CA PHE A 4 -4.21 37.06 -15.55
C PHE A 4 -4.47 35.88 -14.60
N ARG A 5 -4.82 36.17 -13.34
CA ARG A 5 -5.18 35.15 -12.35
C ARG A 5 -6.50 34.47 -12.70
N GLU A 6 -7.50 35.23 -13.13
CA GLU A 6 -8.80 34.68 -13.54
C GLU A 6 -8.67 33.81 -14.79
N LEU A 7 -7.84 34.20 -15.77
CA LEU A 7 -7.55 33.39 -16.95
C LEU A 7 -6.79 32.09 -16.59
N PHE A 8 -5.87 32.16 -15.64
CA PHE A 8 -5.14 30.98 -15.15
C PHE A 8 -6.06 30.01 -14.39
N ILE A 9 -6.98 30.52 -13.58
CA ILE A 9 -7.97 29.68 -12.89
C ILE A 9 -8.92 29.02 -13.89
N LEU A 10 -9.38 29.76 -14.90
CA LEU A 10 -10.24 29.19 -15.96
C LEU A 10 -9.52 28.07 -16.72
N THR A 11 -8.26 28.27 -17.08
CA THR A 11 -7.46 27.26 -17.80
C THR A 11 -7.17 26.03 -16.94
N LEU A 12 -6.94 26.20 -15.64
CA LEU A 12 -6.79 25.09 -14.70
C LEU A 12 -8.11 24.31 -14.52
N PHE A 13 -9.24 25.01 -14.45
CA PHE A 13 -10.57 24.39 -14.37
C PHE A 13 -10.95 23.62 -15.64
N ILE A 14 -10.63 24.18 -16.81
CA ILE A 14 -10.83 23.52 -18.11
C ILE A 14 -9.95 22.28 -18.19
N THR A 15 -8.67 22.36 -17.85
CA THR A 15 -7.79 21.18 -17.88
C THR A 15 -8.21 20.08 -16.89
N LEU A 16 -8.76 20.44 -15.72
CA LEU A 16 -9.30 19.46 -14.75
C LEU A 16 -10.59 18.77 -15.24
N SER A 17 -11.41 19.46 -16.04
CA SER A 17 -12.67 18.92 -16.55
C SER A 17 -12.50 18.04 -17.79
N PHE A 18 -11.35 18.11 -18.47
CA PHE A 18 -10.95 17.25 -19.59
C PHE A 18 -9.97 16.13 -19.19
N ALA A 19 -9.90 15.78 -17.90
CA ALA A 19 -9.18 14.58 -17.48
C ALA A 19 -9.98 13.33 -17.87
N GLU A 20 -9.80 12.87 -19.10
CA GLU A 20 -10.39 11.62 -19.58
C GLU A 20 -9.80 10.42 -18.83
N VAL A 21 -10.67 9.61 -18.22
CA VAL A 21 -10.29 8.33 -17.62
C VAL A 21 -10.12 7.32 -18.77
N VAL A 22 -8.89 7.11 -19.22
CA VAL A 22 -8.57 6.09 -20.22
C VAL A 22 -8.86 4.71 -19.63
N SER A 23 -9.81 3.99 -20.23
CA SER A 23 -10.11 2.60 -19.86
C SER A 23 -8.94 1.69 -20.28
N PRO A 24 -8.54 0.71 -19.46
CA PRO A 24 -7.50 -0.24 -19.85
C PRO A 24 -7.91 -1.01 -21.12
N ILE A 25 -6.98 -1.12 -22.07
CA ILE A 25 -7.17 -1.77 -23.39
C ILE A 25 -7.41 -3.29 -23.27
N LEU A 26 -7.01 -3.88 -22.14
CA LEU A 26 -7.14 -5.30 -21.89
C LEU A 26 -8.33 -5.56 -20.98
N ASP A 27 -9.29 -6.34 -21.47
CA ASP A 27 -10.38 -6.87 -20.67
C ASP A 27 -9.83 -7.93 -19.69
N VAL A 28 -9.36 -7.46 -18.54
CA VAL A 28 -8.86 -8.30 -17.45
C VAL A 28 -9.93 -9.27 -16.91
N SER A 29 -11.22 -9.07 -17.23
CA SER A 29 -12.27 -10.01 -16.86
C SER A 29 -12.17 -11.36 -17.59
N SER A 30 -11.38 -11.42 -18.68
CA SER A 30 -11.12 -12.66 -19.43
C SER A 30 -9.94 -13.48 -18.91
N LEU A 31 -9.10 -12.93 -18.02
CA LEU A 31 -7.93 -13.64 -17.48
C LEU A 31 -8.36 -14.70 -16.47
N ASN A 32 -7.94 -15.94 -16.72
CA ASN A 32 -8.19 -17.05 -15.80
C ASN A 32 -6.96 -17.97 -15.72
N ARG A 33 -7.03 -19.03 -14.90
CA ARG A 33 -5.88 -19.95 -14.68
C ARG A 33 -5.37 -20.59 -15.96
N THR A 34 -6.22 -20.81 -16.97
CA THR A 34 -5.81 -21.40 -18.27
C THR A 34 -5.04 -20.43 -19.15
N SER A 35 -5.07 -19.13 -18.84
CA SER A 35 -4.24 -18.10 -19.49
C SER A 35 -2.75 -18.21 -19.11
N PHE A 36 -2.39 -19.07 -18.15
CA PHE A 36 -1.03 -19.26 -17.64
C PHE A 36 -0.60 -20.73 -17.79
N PRO A 37 0.73 -21.02 -17.87
CA PRO A 37 1.22 -22.39 -17.92
C PRO A 37 0.72 -23.24 -16.74
N THR A 38 0.53 -24.53 -16.97
CA THR A 38 0.20 -25.47 -15.90
C THR A 38 1.26 -25.41 -14.80
N GLY A 39 0.81 -25.23 -13.56
CA GLY A 39 1.70 -25.09 -12.40
C GLY A 39 2.17 -23.65 -12.12
N PHE A 40 1.67 -22.64 -12.83
CA PHE A 40 1.96 -21.25 -12.51
C PHE A 40 1.50 -20.90 -11.08
N ILE A 41 2.42 -20.37 -10.28
CA ILE A 41 2.17 -20.04 -8.87
C ILE A 41 1.73 -18.58 -8.77
N PHE A 42 0.54 -18.38 -8.21
CA PHE A 42 0.08 -17.09 -7.74
C PHE A 42 0.25 -17.03 -6.23
N GLY A 43 0.80 -15.94 -5.74
CA GLY A 43 1.04 -15.74 -4.31
C GLY A 43 0.89 -14.29 -3.93
N THR A 44 0.99 -14.03 -2.63
CA THR A 44 1.02 -12.70 -2.04
C THR A 44 2.38 -12.45 -1.40
N ALA A 45 2.73 -11.19 -1.17
CA ALA A 45 3.99 -10.79 -0.53
C ALA A 45 3.72 -9.75 0.55
N SER A 46 4.59 -9.71 1.54
CA SER A 46 4.59 -8.74 2.64
C SER A 46 6.02 -8.39 3.04
N SER A 47 6.19 -7.41 3.93
CA SER A 47 7.49 -7.10 4.56
C SER A 47 7.34 -7.05 6.09
N SER A 48 8.42 -7.38 6.81
CA SER A 48 8.39 -7.55 8.27
C SER A 48 7.93 -6.29 9.00
N TYR A 49 8.56 -5.13 8.78
CA TYR A 49 8.22 -3.88 9.47
C TYR A 49 6.79 -3.40 9.19
N GLN A 50 6.23 -3.72 8.02
CA GLN A 50 4.86 -3.34 7.66
C GLN A 50 3.80 -4.26 8.28
N TYR A 51 4.17 -5.48 8.70
CA TYR A 51 3.19 -6.51 9.07
C TYR A 51 3.35 -7.06 10.49
N GLU A 52 4.57 -7.30 10.95
CA GLU A 52 4.83 -8.11 12.15
C GLU A 52 4.40 -7.40 13.43
N GLY A 53 4.85 -6.16 13.64
CA GLY A 53 4.76 -5.52 14.95
C GLY A 53 5.77 -6.09 15.94
N ALA A 54 5.42 -6.09 17.24
CA ALA A 54 6.26 -6.60 18.32
C ALA A 54 7.69 -6.05 18.28
N ALA A 55 7.84 -4.77 17.92
CA ALA A 55 9.12 -4.16 17.56
C ALA A 55 10.20 -4.21 18.66
N LYS A 56 9.79 -4.34 19.93
CA LYS A 56 10.66 -4.36 21.12
C LYS A 56 10.63 -5.71 21.86
N GLU A 57 10.15 -6.76 21.21
CA GLU A 57 9.90 -8.06 21.81
C GLU A 57 10.75 -9.17 21.16
N GLY A 58 10.71 -10.37 21.73
CA GLY A 58 11.35 -11.56 21.13
C GLY A 58 12.87 -11.48 20.96
N GLY A 59 13.54 -10.52 21.62
CA GLY A 59 14.97 -10.27 21.43
C GLY A 59 15.32 -9.52 20.15
N ARG A 60 14.33 -8.96 19.43
CA ARG A 60 14.55 -8.15 18.23
C ARG A 60 15.33 -6.87 18.56
N GLY A 61 16.40 -6.62 17.81
CA GLY A 61 17.11 -5.34 17.85
C GLY A 61 16.40 -4.24 17.05
N ALA A 62 16.58 -2.98 17.45
CA ALA A 62 16.00 -1.85 16.75
C ALA A 62 16.56 -1.72 15.33
N SER A 63 15.68 -1.52 14.35
CA SER A 63 16.04 -1.23 12.96
C SER A 63 16.15 0.28 12.71
N ILE A 64 16.64 0.63 11.52
CA ILE A 64 16.68 2.02 11.04
C ILE A 64 15.25 2.59 10.98
N TRP A 65 14.26 1.78 10.59
CA TRP A 65 12.86 2.23 10.50
C TRP A 65 12.28 2.55 11.86
N ASP A 66 12.58 1.74 12.90
CA ASP A 66 12.18 2.06 14.28
C ASP A 66 12.74 3.43 14.68
N THR A 67 14.03 3.65 14.43
CA THR A 67 14.70 4.91 14.77
C THR A 67 14.08 6.09 14.00
N TYR A 68 13.86 5.92 12.70
CA TYR A 68 13.36 6.99 11.83
C TYR A 68 11.95 7.42 12.19
N THR A 69 11.01 6.47 12.36
CA THR A 69 9.60 6.79 12.65
C THR A 69 9.43 7.38 14.04
N HIS A 70 10.21 6.94 15.03
CA HIS A 70 10.18 7.52 16.38
C HIS A 70 10.86 8.89 16.46
N LYS A 71 11.95 9.10 15.73
CA LYS A 71 12.71 10.36 15.76
C LYS A 71 12.07 11.46 14.92
N TYR A 72 11.38 11.09 13.84
CA TYR A 72 10.79 12.02 12.89
C TYR A 72 9.33 11.65 12.59
N PRO A 73 8.42 11.70 13.59
CA PRO A 73 7.02 11.34 13.38
C PRO A 73 6.34 12.20 12.32
N ASP A 74 6.72 13.47 12.19
CA ASP A 74 6.20 14.39 11.16
C ASP A 74 6.60 14.01 9.72
N LYS A 75 7.46 13.01 9.53
CA LYS A 75 7.81 12.45 8.23
C LYS A 75 6.92 11.27 7.82
N ILE A 76 6.04 10.83 8.72
CA ILE A 76 4.98 9.87 8.45
C ILE A 76 3.67 10.66 8.42
N GLU A 77 2.87 10.50 7.36
CA GLU A 77 1.68 11.33 7.09
C GLU A 77 0.72 11.40 8.29
N ASP A 78 0.50 10.27 8.95
CA ASP A 78 -0.37 10.13 10.12
C ASP A 78 0.39 10.07 11.45
N ARG A 79 1.72 10.30 11.42
CA ARG A 79 2.64 10.21 12.56
C ARG A 79 2.69 8.82 13.22
N SER A 80 2.27 7.77 12.52
CA SER A 80 2.30 6.38 13.02
C SER A 80 3.70 5.76 12.94
N ASN A 81 3.82 4.53 13.46
CA ASN A 81 5.04 3.71 13.40
C ASN A 81 4.70 2.21 13.31
N GLY A 82 5.73 1.38 13.15
CA GLY A 82 5.60 -0.07 12.98
C GLY A 82 5.59 -0.88 14.29
N ASP A 83 5.42 -0.26 15.47
CA ASP A 83 5.56 -0.97 16.76
C ASP A 83 4.58 -2.15 16.87
N VAL A 84 3.37 -1.98 16.35
CA VAL A 84 2.30 -3.00 16.32
C VAL A 84 1.94 -3.44 14.90
N ALA A 85 1.96 -2.51 13.93
CA ALA A 85 1.56 -2.78 12.54
C ALA A 85 0.18 -3.50 12.47
N VAL A 86 0.03 -4.55 11.64
CA VAL A 86 -1.17 -5.41 11.64
C VAL A 86 -1.05 -6.61 12.59
N ASP A 87 -0.04 -6.59 13.47
CA ASP A 87 0.20 -7.59 14.52
C ASP A 87 0.32 -9.02 13.98
N GLN A 88 1.07 -9.22 12.88
CA GLN A 88 1.33 -10.57 12.35
C GLN A 88 2.17 -11.42 13.29
N TYR A 89 3.01 -10.82 14.12
CA TYR A 89 3.83 -11.57 15.07
C TYR A 89 2.97 -12.49 15.95
N TYR A 90 1.82 -12.00 16.43
CA TYR A 90 0.88 -12.80 17.21
C TYR A 90 -0.20 -13.49 16.38
N ARG A 91 -0.58 -12.93 15.23
CA ARG A 91 -1.77 -13.36 14.47
C ARG A 91 -1.48 -14.19 13.22
N TYR A 92 -0.23 -14.58 12.98
CA TYR A 92 0.15 -15.36 11.79
C TYR A 92 -0.70 -16.61 11.59
N LYS A 93 -0.98 -17.37 12.67
CA LYS A 93 -1.82 -18.56 12.59
C LYS A 93 -3.22 -18.21 12.07
N GLY A 94 -3.93 -17.29 12.72
CA GLY A 94 -5.30 -16.95 12.36
C GLY A 94 -5.47 -16.43 10.92
N ARG A 95 -4.46 -15.75 10.36
CA ARG A 95 -4.49 -15.23 8.99
C ARG A 95 -4.11 -16.26 7.92
N CYS A 96 -3.18 -17.18 8.21
CA CYS A 96 -2.85 -18.25 7.27
C CYS A 96 -4.02 -19.25 7.08
N TRP A 97 -4.82 -19.49 8.12
CA TRP A 97 -5.92 -20.46 8.06
C TRP A 97 -7.23 -19.91 7.49
N HIS A 98 -7.41 -18.58 7.35
CA HIS A 98 -8.58 -18.02 6.67
C HIS A 98 -8.56 -18.22 5.15
N HIS A 99 -7.43 -18.66 4.59
CA HIS A 99 -7.26 -18.88 3.15
C HIS A 99 -7.25 -20.38 2.76
N GLU A 100 -7.35 -21.30 3.73
CA GLU A 100 -7.46 -22.75 3.48
C GLU A 100 -8.91 -23.27 3.56
N GLY A 101 -9.89 -22.36 3.51
CA GLY A 101 -11.32 -22.66 3.49
C GLY A 101 -11.97 -22.61 2.10
N ILE A 102 -11.26 -23.08 1.06
CA ILE A 102 -11.81 -23.37 -0.27
C ILE A 102 -11.57 -24.81 -0.65
#